data_AF-A0A524GNJ8-F1
#
_entry.id   AF-A0A524GNJ8-F1
#
_cell.length_a   1.000
_cell.length_b   1.000
_cell.length_c   1.000
_cell.angle_alpha   90.00
_cell.angle_beta   90.00
_cell.angle_gamma   90.00
#
_symmetry.space_group_name_H-M   'P 1'
#
loop_
_entity.id
_entity.type
_entity.pdbx_description
1 polymer ?
#
loop_
_entity_poly.entity_id
_entity_poly.type
_entity_poly.pdbx_seq_one_letter_code
_entity_poly.pdbx_strand_id
1 'polypeptide(L)'
;MEETQVCEKCKYWAETGGTDSGLVGECHRNAPQPALIDAASAANIRYAVWPVTGDRNWCGKYEERPMASKELLARVAMIEKLEAERKAKAKTG
;
A
#
# COMPACT_ATOMS: atom_id res chain seq x y z
N MET A 1 -14.83 -8.23 -18.86
CA MET A 1 -13.52 -7.54 -18.90
C MET A 1 -12.69 -8.15 -17.81
N GLU A 2 -11.61 -8.83 -18.17
CA GLU A 2 -10.66 -9.39 -17.19
C GLU A 2 -10.12 -8.25 -16.33
N GLU A 3 -10.29 -8.35 -15.01
CA GLU A 3 -9.67 -7.40 -14.11
C GLU A 3 -8.15 -7.48 -14.27
N THR A 4 -7.53 -6.34 -14.58
CA THR A 4 -6.08 -6.26 -14.79
C THR A 4 -5.37 -6.66 -13.49
N GLN A 5 -4.78 -7.85 -13.48
CA GLN A 5 -4.00 -8.38 -12.35
C GLN A 5 -2.65 -7.66 -12.28
N VAL A 6 -2.61 -6.51 -11.62
CA VAL A 6 -1.42 -5.66 -11.49
C VAL A 6 -1.03 -5.45 -10.03
N CYS A 7 0.23 -5.07 -9.81
CA CYS A 7 0.81 -4.84 -8.48
C CYS A 7 -0.05 -3.88 -7.64
N GLU A 8 -0.47 -2.74 -8.20
CA GLU A 8 -1.26 -1.73 -7.48
C GLU A 8 -2.52 -2.30 -6.79
N LYS A 9 -3.17 -3.28 -7.44
CA LYS A 9 -4.40 -3.92 -6.96
C LYS A 9 -4.13 -5.18 -6.13
N CYS A 10 -2.88 -5.53 -5.90
CA CYS A 10 -2.50 -6.74 -5.18
C CYS A 10 -2.47 -6.47 -3.67
N LYS A 11 -2.99 -7.40 -2.86
CA LYS A 11 -2.99 -7.29 -1.38
C LYS A 11 -1.59 -7.24 -0.77
N TYR A 12 -0.59 -7.73 -1.51
CA TYR A 12 0.80 -7.83 -1.07
C TYR A 12 1.66 -6.64 -1.49
N TRP A 13 1.14 -5.73 -2.32
CA TRP A 13 1.91 -4.59 -2.79
C TRP A 13 1.70 -3.39 -1.88
N ALA A 14 2.79 -2.74 -1.48
CA ALA A 14 2.79 -1.54 -0.65
C ALA A 14 3.43 -0.39 -1.44
N GLU A 15 2.68 0.69 -1.67
CA GLU A 15 3.20 1.88 -2.35
C GLU A 15 4.28 2.56 -1.51
N THR A 16 5.41 2.90 -2.12
CA THR A 16 6.54 3.58 -1.45
C THR A 16 6.87 4.93 -2.07
N GLY A 17 6.19 5.32 -3.16
CA GLY A 17 6.34 6.62 -3.79
C GLY A 17 5.90 6.63 -5.25
N GLY A 18 6.13 7.77 -5.90
CA GLY A 18 5.85 7.98 -7.32
C GLY A 18 7.08 8.43 -8.10
N THR A 19 7.13 8.03 -9.37
CA THR A 19 8.07 8.54 -10.37
C THR A 19 7.26 9.21 -11.49
N ASP A 20 7.94 9.92 -12.41
CA ASP A 20 7.28 10.46 -13.61
C ASP A 20 6.59 9.39 -14.49
N SER A 21 6.94 8.10 -14.27
CA SER A 21 6.42 6.96 -15.03
C SER A 21 5.28 6.20 -14.34
N GLY A 22 4.88 6.60 -13.13
CA GLY A 22 3.84 5.94 -12.33
C GLY A 22 4.25 5.66 -10.88
N LEU A 23 3.39 4.96 -10.16
CA LEU A 23 3.65 4.59 -8.76
C LEU A 23 4.65 3.44 -8.69
N VAL A 24 5.48 3.47 -7.65
CA VAL A 24 6.43 2.41 -7.29
C VAL A 24 6.15 1.92 -5.89
N GLY A 25 6.39 0.63 -5.66
CA GLY A 25 6.09 0.02 -4.39
C GLY A 25 6.80 -1.31 -4.20
N GLU A 26 6.74 -1.78 -2.97
CA GLU A 26 7.36 -3.01 -2.52
C GLU A 26 6.39 -4.20 -2.64
N CYS A 27 6.89 -5.33 -3.15
CA CYS A 27 6.12 -6.56 -3.24
C CYS A 27 6.42 -7.48 -2.05
N HIS A 28 5.46 -7.61 -1.12
CA HIS A 28 5.60 -8.45 0.08
C HIS A 28 5.17 -9.91 -0.14
N ARG A 29 4.87 -10.30 -1.38
CA ARG A 29 4.60 -11.70 -1.74
C ARG A 29 5.89 -12.51 -1.87
N ASN A 30 6.94 -11.86 -2.39
CA ASN A 30 8.25 -12.46 -2.55
C ASN A 30 9.13 -12.02 -1.38
N ALA A 31 9.95 -12.93 -0.84
CA ALA A 31 10.81 -12.64 0.28
C ALA A 31 11.78 -11.47 -0.01
N PRO A 32 12.20 -10.70 1.01
CA PRO A 32 13.19 -9.66 0.85
C PRO A 32 14.49 -10.23 0.26
N GLN A 33 15.12 -9.49 -0.64
CA GLN A 33 16.40 -9.87 -1.24
C GLN A 33 17.54 -9.09 -0.58
N PRO A 34 18.74 -9.67 -0.48
CA PRO A 34 19.91 -8.95 0.00
C PRO A 34 20.26 -7.83 -1.00
N ALA A 35 20.40 -6.61 -0.51
CA ALA A 35 20.90 -5.48 -1.26
C ALA A 35 22.19 -4.94 -0.64
N LEU A 36 23.02 -4.33 -1.48
CA LEU A 36 24.23 -3.64 -1.10
C LEU A 36 24.02 -2.15 -1.37
N ILE A 37 24.26 -1.31 -0.38
CA ILE A 37 24.41 0.13 -0.58
C ILE A 37 25.90 0.39 -0.60
N ASP A 38 26.36 0.98 -1.69
CA ASP A 38 27.68 1.58 -1.76
C ASP A 38 27.68 2.80 -0.84
N ALA A 39 28.08 2.59 0.41
CA ALA A 39 28.35 3.68 1.33
C ALA A 39 29.70 4.33 0.94
N ALA A 40 29.77 5.66 0.96
CA ALA A 40 30.97 6.43 0.61
C ALA A 40 32.18 6.18 1.54
N SER A 41 32.03 5.36 2.58
CA SER A 41 33.10 4.87 3.44
C SER A 41 33.15 3.34 3.33
N ALA A 42 34.32 2.73 3.46
CA ALA A 42 34.70 1.35 3.10
C ALA A 42 33.90 0.17 3.72
N ALA A 43 32.67 0.37 4.18
CA ALA A 43 31.77 -0.64 4.70
C ALA A 43 30.64 -0.94 3.70
N ASN A 44 30.65 -2.15 3.14
CA ASN A 44 29.50 -2.71 2.43
C ASN A 44 28.41 -3.03 3.46
N ILE A 45 27.35 -2.24 3.53
CA ILE A 45 26.20 -2.53 4.39
C ILE A 45 25.25 -3.45 3.63
N ARG A 46 25.04 -4.65 4.19
CA ARG A 46 24.04 -5.61 3.70
C ARG A 46 22.73 -5.40 4.43
N TYR A 47 21.65 -5.25 3.68
CA TYR A 47 20.31 -5.08 4.22
C TYR A 47 19.32 -5.91 3.39
N ALA A 48 18.23 -6.32 4.03
CA ALA A 48 17.17 -7.07 3.38
C ALA A 48 16.11 -6.09 2.87
N VAL A 49 15.80 -6.13 1.58
CA VAL A 49 14.86 -5.19 0.93
C VAL A 49 13.77 -5.94 0.22
N TRP A 50 12.53 -5.49 0.37
CA TRP A 50 11.46 -6.02 -0.44
C TRP A 50 11.67 -5.69 -1.93
N PRO A 51 11.32 -6.59 -2.85
CA PRO A 51 11.42 -6.31 -4.28
C PRO A 51 10.58 -5.08 -4.68
N VAL A 52 11.23 -4.06 -5.25
CA VAL A 52 10.56 -2.86 -5.76
C VAL A 52 10.00 -3.14 -7.16
N THR A 53 8.73 -2.80 -7.37
CA THR A 53 7.99 -3.03 -8.62
C THR A 53 7.12 -1.80 -8.95
N GLY A 54 6.88 -1.56 -10.24
CA GLY A 54 5.93 -0.54 -10.67
C GLY A 54 4.48 -1.00 -10.50
N ASP A 55 3.56 -0.03 -10.39
CA ASP A 55 2.11 -0.21 -10.29
C ASP A 55 1.52 -1.23 -11.28
N ARG A 56 1.96 -1.16 -12.55
CA ARG A 56 1.47 -1.98 -13.66
C ARG A 56 2.19 -3.32 -13.84
N ASN A 57 3.18 -3.63 -12.99
CA ASN A 57 3.88 -4.92 -13.07
C ASN A 57 2.98 -6.08 -12.61
N TRP A 58 3.35 -7.31 -12.98
CA TRP A 58 2.68 -8.53 -12.55
C TRP A 58 3.67 -9.68 -12.41
N CYS A 59 3.58 -10.42 -11.29
CA CYS A 59 4.49 -11.52 -10.98
C CYS A 59 3.88 -12.92 -11.16
N GLY A 60 2.65 -13.03 -11.68
CA GLY A 60 1.93 -14.31 -11.82
C GLY A 60 1.29 -14.84 -10.53
N LYS A 61 1.48 -14.17 -9.39
CA LYS A 61 0.95 -14.57 -8.07
C LYS A 61 0.06 -13.49 -7.45
N TYR A 62 -0.76 -12.88 -8.29
CA TYR A 62 -1.70 -11.84 -7.89
C TYR A 62 -2.73 -12.39 -6.90
N GLU A 63 -3.00 -11.64 -5.85
CA GLU A 63 -4.17 -11.85 -4.99
C GLU A 63 -4.81 -10.49 -4.74
N GLU A 64 -6.11 -10.41 -5.01
CA GLU A 64 -6.86 -9.17 -4.95
C GLU A 64 -6.74 -8.51 -3.58
N ARG A 65 -6.40 -7.22 -3.57
CA ARG A 65 -6.48 -6.42 -2.36
C ARG A 65 -7.94 -6.38 -1.95
N PRO A 66 -8.29 -6.77 -0.71
CA PRO A 66 -9.66 -6.62 -0.26
C PRO A 66 -10.02 -5.14 -0.36
N MET A 67 -10.91 -4.80 -1.28
CA MET A 67 -11.61 -3.52 -1.26
C MET A 67 -12.19 -3.35 0.14
N ALA A 68 -12.19 -2.12 0.67
CA ALA A 68 -12.78 -1.83 1.98
C ALA A 68 -14.12 -2.55 2.08
N SER A 69 -14.20 -3.56 2.95
CA SER A 69 -15.36 -4.44 2.99
C SER A 69 -16.60 -3.58 3.23
N LYS A 70 -17.78 -4.03 2.77
CA LYS A 70 -19.04 -3.33 3.07
C LYS A 70 -19.18 -3.03 4.58
N GLU A 71 -18.63 -3.90 5.41
CA GLU A 71 -18.54 -3.75 6.86
C GLU A 71 -17.58 -2.63 7.30
N LEU A 72 -16.41 -2.51 6.66
CA LEU A 72 -15.46 -1.42 6.93
C LEU A 72 -16.05 -0.06 6.52
N LEU A 73 -16.68 0.01 5.35
CA LEU A 73 -17.37 1.21 4.87
C LEU A 73 -18.53 1.61 5.79
N ALA A 74 -19.34 0.64 6.24
CA ALA A 74 -20.42 0.88 7.19
C ALA A 74 -19.89 1.41 8.54
N ARG A 75 -18.75 0.90 9.01
CA ARG A 75 -18.09 1.38 10.23
C ARG A 75 -17.59 2.81 10.08
N VAL A 76 -16.93 3.15 8.96
CA VAL A 76 -16.48 4.53 8.69
C VAL A 76 -17.67 5.49 8.66
N ALA A 77 -18.75 5.15 7.95
CA ALA A 77 -19.95 5.98 7.90
C ALA A 77 -20.61 6.18 9.28
N MET A 78 -20.60 5.15 10.14
CA MET A 78 -21.12 5.26 11.51
C MET A 78 -20.27 6.22 12.36
N ILE A 79 -18.95 6.15 12.23
CA ILE A 79 -18.02 7.04 12.95
C ILE A 79 -18.23 8.49 12.52
N GLU A 80 -18.30 8.76 11.21
CA GLU A 80 -18.54 10.10 10.67
C GLU A 80 -19.86 10.69 11.19
N LYS A 81 -20.93 9.88 11.25
CA LYS A 81 -22.22 10.29 11.81
C LYS A 81 -22.09 10.66 13.29
N LEU A 82 -21.42 9.84 14.10
CA LEU A 82 -21.21 10.12 15.53
C LEU A 82 -20.39 11.38 15.75
N GLU A 83 -19.37 11.63 14.93
CA GLU A 83 -18.57 12.86 14.99
C GLU A 83 -19.37 14.11 14.61
N ALA A 84 -20.22 14.01 13.58
CA ALA A 84 -21.11 15.09 13.19
C ALA A 84 -22.11 15.44 14.30
N GLU A 85 -22.71 14.43 14.93
CA GLU A 85 -23.61 14.61 16.07
C GLU A 85 -22.90 15.24 17.29
N ARG A 86 -21.66 14.81 17.59
CA ARG A 86 -20.84 15.43 18.65
C ARG A 86 -20.52 16.89 18.34
N LYS A 87 -20.13 17.21 17.11
CA LYS A 87 -19.86 18.59 16.67
C LYS A 87 -21.12 19.46 16.71
N ALA A 88 -22.28 18.93 16.34
CA ALA A 88 -23.55 19.64 16.41
C ALA A 88 -23.92 19.97 17.86
N LYS A 89 -23.81 19.01 18.78
CA LYS A 89 -24.05 19.22 20.21
C LYS A 89 -23.08 20.23 20.83
N ALA A 90 -21.82 20.22 20.42
CA ALA A 90 -20.80 21.17 20.89
C ALA A 90 -21.01 22.62 20.39
N LYS A 91 -21.76 22.83 19.31
CA LYS A 91 -22.10 24.18 18.79
C LYS A 91 -23.35 24.79 19.43
N THR A 92 -24.18 23.96 20.06
CA THR A 92 -25.43 24.38 20.73
C THR A 92 -25.30 24.49 22.26
N GLY A 93 -24.11 24.26 22.81
CA GLY A 93 -23.80 24.36 24.24
C GLY A 93 -23.01 25.62 24.57
#